data_AF-L7QS47-F1
#
_entry.id   AF-L7QS47-F1
#
_cell.length_a   1.000
_cell.length_b   1.000
_cell.length_c   1.000
_cell.angle_alpha   90.00
_cell.angle_beta   90.00
_cell.angle_gamma   90.00
#
_symmetry.space_group_name_H-M   'P 1'
#
loop_
_entity.id
_entity.type
_entity.pdbx_description
1 polymer ?
#
loop_
_entity_poly.entity_id
_entity_poly.type
_entity_poly.pdbx_seq_one_letter_code
_entity_poly.pdbx_strand_id
1 'polypeptide(L)'
;IGLPEVFLARSGGAGGGVIQGSASEATLVALLGAKAKAIHRAKKARPELSEMDIIQKLVGYCSVQAHSSVERAGLLGGVQLKQIPGDEKHAMRGDVLRNAILKDVDMGFIPFFAVATLGTTNSCAFDPIEELGIICNEYDIWLHVDAAYAGTAFICPEFRYLMKGIELADSFDFNPHKWMLINFDCSAMWLKEPGWVVDAFNVDPIYLKHDQQGSAP
;
A
#
# COMPACT_ATOMS: atom_id res chain seq x y z
N ILE A 1 8.34 15.96 2.58
CA ILE A 1 8.70 14.91 3.56
C ILE A 1 9.84 13.99 3.12
N GLY A 2 10.60 14.29 2.06
CA GLY A 2 11.77 13.48 1.69
C GLY A 2 11.46 12.13 1.01
N LEU A 3 10.27 11.99 0.41
CA LEU A 3 9.95 10.83 -0.43
C LEU A 3 10.79 10.82 -1.71
N PRO A 4 11.10 9.63 -2.26
CA PRO A 4 11.79 9.50 -3.54
C PRO A 4 11.09 10.20 -4.71
N GLU A 5 11.86 10.62 -5.71
CA GLU A 5 11.33 11.36 -6.86
C GLU A 5 10.29 10.56 -7.68
N VAL A 6 10.31 9.23 -7.61
CA VAL A 6 9.36 8.35 -8.30
C VAL A 6 7.90 8.57 -7.86
N PHE A 7 7.68 9.16 -6.69
CA PHE A 7 6.34 9.51 -6.19
C PHE A 7 5.88 10.91 -6.64
N LEU A 8 6.73 11.71 -7.27
CA LEU A 8 6.38 13.07 -7.66
C LEU A 8 5.65 13.07 -9.01
N ALA A 9 4.53 13.80 -9.06
CA ALA A 9 3.90 14.15 -10.31
C ALA A 9 4.85 15.10 -11.08
N ARG A 10 5.44 14.60 -12.17
CA ARG A 10 6.31 15.33 -13.08
C ARG A 10 5.98 14.91 -14.50
N SER A 11 6.14 15.82 -15.46
CA SER A 11 5.96 15.49 -16.88
C SER A 11 6.85 14.31 -17.28
N GLY A 12 6.23 13.22 -17.75
CA GLY A 12 6.91 11.97 -18.13
C GLY A 12 7.17 10.96 -17.00
N GLY A 13 6.82 11.29 -15.75
CA GLY A 13 6.80 10.34 -14.64
C GLY A 13 5.45 9.61 -14.53
N ALA A 14 5.45 8.39 -13.98
CA ALA A 14 4.23 7.64 -13.74
C ALA A 14 3.58 7.99 -12.39
N GLY A 15 4.38 8.30 -11.36
CA GLY A 15 3.90 8.48 -9.99
C GLY A 15 3.21 9.81 -9.72
N GLY A 16 2.61 9.91 -8.53
CA GLY A 16 1.92 11.13 -8.11
C GLY A 16 1.36 11.06 -6.69
N GLY A 17 0.93 12.22 -6.21
CA GLY A 17 0.27 12.39 -4.91
C GLY A 17 -1.19 12.83 -5.08
N VAL A 18 -2.06 12.37 -4.18
CA VAL A 18 -3.48 12.71 -4.13
C VAL A 18 -3.92 12.91 -2.69
N ILE A 19 -4.84 13.86 -2.45
CA ILE A 19 -5.46 14.07 -1.14
C ILE A 19 -6.68 13.15 -1.03
N GLN A 20 -6.74 12.38 0.05
CA GLN A 20 -7.83 11.51 0.46
C GLN A 20 -8.53 12.09 1.70
N GLY A 21 -9.72 11.60 2.04
CA GLY A 21 -10.39 11.97 3.29
C GLY A 21 -9.65 11.43 4.51
N SER A 22 -9.26 10.15 4.47
CA SER A 22 -8.54 9.51 5.58
C SER A 22 -7.48 8.49 5.15
N ALA A 23 -6.55 8.18 6.05
CA ALA A 23 -5.62 7.06 5.89
C ALA A 23 -6.35 5.72 5.66
N SER A 24 -7.56 5.55 6.23
CA SER A 24 -8.34 4.32 6.01
C SER A 24 -8.76 4.17 4.55
N GLU A 25 -9.15 5.27 3.91
CA GLU A 25 -9.46 5.32 2.48
C GLU A 25 -8.20 5.12 1.64
N ALA A 26 -7.08 5.75 2.01
CA ALA A 26 -5.80 5.58 1.31
C ALA A 26 -5.34 4.12 1.32
N THR A 27 -5.40 3.43 2.45
CA THR A 27 -5.10 2.00 2.56
C THR A 27 -6.05 1.15 1.71
N LEU A 28 -7.36 1.45 1.70
CA LEU A 28 -8.32 0.74 0.87
C LEU A 28 -8.04 0.95 -0.64
N VAL A 29 -7.74 2.18 -1.05
CA VAL A 29 -7.37 2.52 -2.43
C VAL A 29 -6.11 1.76 -2.84
N ALA A 30 -5.09 1.70 -1.99
CA ALA A 30 -3.87 0.92 -2.24
C ALA A 30 -4.18 -0.58 -2.40
N LEU A 31 -5.00 -1.14 -1.52
CA LEU A 31 -5.40 -2.54 -1.57
C LEU A 31 -6.16 -2.87 -2.86
N LEU A 32 -7.06 -1.98 -3.30
CA LEU A 32 -7.84 -2.19 -4.53
C LEU A 32 -6.97 -2.07 -5.79
N GLY A 33 -6.01 -1.13 -5.83
CA GLY A 33 -5.00 -1.07 -6.89
C GLY A 33 -4.10 -2.32 -6.92
N ALA A 34 -3.64 -2.78 -5.76
CA ALA A 34 -2.86 -4.02 -5.62
C ALA A 34 -3.65 -5.25 -6.10
N LYS A 35 -4.94 -5.33 -5.75
CA LYS A 35 -5.85 -6.39 -6.19
C LYS A 35 -6.00 -6.41 -7.71
N ALA A 36 -6.21 -5.25 -8.33
CA ALA A 36 -6.30 -5.15 -9.79
C ALA A 36 -5.01 -5.60 -10.49
N LYS A 37 -3.84 -5.13 -10.00
CA LYS A 37 -2.52 -5.56 -10.49
C LYS A 37 -2.35 -7.08 -10.38
N ALA A 38 -2.71 -7.65 -9.23
CA ALA A 38 -2.57 -9.08 -8.97
C ALA A 38 -3.49 -9.95 -9.85
N ILE A 39 -4.74 -9.51 -10.06
CA ILE A 39 -5.69 -10.17 -10.98
C ILE A 39 -5.14 -10.13 -12.40
N HIS A 40 -4.69 -8.97 -12.88
CA HIS A 40 -4.11 -8.82 -14.20
C HIS A 40 -2.92 -9.77 -14.42
N ARG A 41 -1.98 -9.79 -13.46
CA ARG A 41 -0.83 -10.69 -13.48
C ARG A 41 -1.24 -12.16 -13.49
N ALA A 42 -2.15 -12.56 -12.60
CA ALA A 42 -2.59 -13.94 -12.48
C ALA A 42 -3.32 -14.43 -13.74
N LYS A 43 -4.18 -13.58 -14.33
CA LYS A 43 -4.83 -13.84 -15.63
C LYS A 43 -3.84 -13.97 -16.78
N LYS A 44 -2.80 -13.14 -16.81
CA LYS A 44 -1.74 -13.23 -17.83
C LYS A 44 -0.97 -14.54 -17.74
N ALA A 45 -0.69 -15.00 -16.53
CA ALA A 45 0.01 -16.27 -16.29
C ALA A 45 -0.89 -17.50 -16.50
N ARG A 46 -2.18 -17.39 -16.18
CA ARG A 46 -3.20 -18.45 -16.21
C ARG A 46 -4.52 -17.92 -16.77
N PRO A 47 -4.67 -17.79 -18.10
CA PRO A 47 -5.86 -17.21 -18.74
C PRO A 47 -7.15 -17.99 -18.46
N GLU A 48 -7.04 -19.29 -18.17
CA GLU A 48 -8.13 -20.22 -17.92
C GLU A 48 -8.83 -20.01 -16.58
N LEU A 49 -8.15 -19.43 -15.58
CA LEU A 49 -8.74 -19.19 -14.27
C LEU A 49 -9.79 -18.08 -14.36
N SER A 50 -10.94 -18.25 -13.72
CA SER A 50 -11.88 -17.13 -13.58
C SER A 50 -11.30 -16.08 -12.64
N GLU A 51 -11.78 -14.83 -12.76
CA GLU A 51 -11.37 -13.77 -11.84
C GLU A 51 -11.73 -14.10 -10.39
N MET A 52 -12.89 -14.74 -10.16
CA MET A 52 -13.33 -15.16 -8.83
C MET A 52 -12.40 -16.21 -8.23
N ASP A 53 -11.91 -17.18 -9.02
CA ASP A 53 -10.95 -18.18 -8.54
C ASP A 53 -9.62 -17.54 -8.13
N ILE A 54 -9.22 -16.47 -8.81
CA ILE A 54 -8.02 -15.69 -8.47
C ILE A 54 -8.25 -14.92 -7.17
N ILE A 55 -9.37 -14.17 -7.07
CA ILE A 55 -9.70 -13.37 -5.89
C ILE A 55 -9.76 -14.22 -4.62
N GLN A 56 -10.36 -15.42 -4.69
CA GLN A 56 -10.44 -16.35 -3.56
C GLN A 56 -9.07 -16.83 -3.06
N LYS A 57 -8.03 -16.75 -3.90
CA LYS A 57 -6.66 -17.12 -3.56
C LYS A 57 -5.80 -15.92 -3.15
N LEU A 58 -6.28 -14.69 -3.27
CA LEU A 58 -5.52 -13.52 -2.88
C LEU A 58 -5.37 -13.44 -1.35
N VAL A 59 -4.13 -13.25 -0.89
CA VAL A 59 -3.80 -13.05 0.52
C VAL A 59 -2.86 -11.86 0.69
N GLY A 60 -3.19 -10.98 1.63
CA GLY A 60 -2.33 -9.87 2.05
C GLY A 60 -1.86 -10.00 3.49
N TYR A 61 -0.94 -9.13 3.89
CA TYR A 61 -0.23 -9.22 5.17
C TYR A 61 -0.15 -7.86 5.87
N CYS A 62 -0.21 -7.85 7.19
CA CYS A 62 0.04 -6.67 8.00
C CYS A 62 0.55 -7.06 9.38
N SER A 63 1.12 -6.12 10.13
CA SER A 63 1.47 -6.33 11.54
C SER A 63 0.23 -6.60 12.40
N VAL A 64 0.37 -7.41 13.47
CA VAL A 64 -0.64 -7.48 14.56
C VAL A 64 -0.89 -6.12 15.24
N GLN A 65 0.03 -5.16 15.07
CA GLN A 65 -0.11 -3.78 15.56
C GLN A 65 -0.63 -2.80 14.49
N ALA A 66 -0.96 -3.29 13.29
CA ALA A 66 -1.53 -2.46 12.24
C ALA A 66 -2.87 -1.87 12.72
N HIS A 67 -3.18 -0.66 12.25
CA HIS A 67 -4.45 -0.01 12.60
C HIS A 67 -5.63 -0.83 12.05
N SER A 68 -6.78 -0.77 12.73
CA SER A 68 -7.99 -1.51 12.34
C SER A 68 -8.52 -1.16 10.94
N SER A 69 -8.05 -0.06 10.36
CA SER A 69 -8.33 0.29 8.96
C SER A 69 -7.83 -0.75 7.96
N VAL A 70 -6.72 -1.43 8.27
CA VAL A 70 -6.15 -2.45 7.39
C VAL A 70 -7.08 -3.66 7.32
N GLU A 71 -7.54 -4.15 8.48
CA GLU A 71 -8.54 -5.22 8.56
C GLU A 71 -9.84 -4.81 7.84
N ARG A 72 -10.32 -3.59 8.08
CA ARG A 72 -11.50 -3.05 7.39
C ARG A 72 -11.30 -2.98 5.87
N ALA A 73 -10.11 -2.64 5.39
CA ALA A 73 -9.79 -2.62 3.97
C ALA A 73 -9.84 -4.03 3.36
N GLY A 74 -9.36 -5.06 4.09
CA GLY A 74 -9.52 -6.46 3.68
C GLY A 74 -10.98 -6.90 3.56
N LEU A 75 -11.80 -6.54 4.56
CA LEU A 75 -13.24 -6.81 4.56
C LEU A 75 -13.95 -6.14 3.37
N LEU A 76 -13.73 -4.85 3.15
CA LEU A 76 -14.34 -4.10 2.05
C LEU A 76 -13.79 -4.51 0.68
N GLY A 77 -12.51 -4.86 0.60
CA GLY A 77 -11.86 -5.35 -0.61
C GLY A 77 -12.20 -6.80 -0.97
N GLY A 78 -12.86 -7.53 -0.06
CA GLY A 78 -13.23 -8.93 -0.26
C GLY A 78 -12.00 -9.85 -0.41
N VAL A 79 -10.98 -9.64 0.41
CA VAL A 79 -9.70 -10.37 0.37
C VAL A 79 -9.26 -10.78 1.77
N GLN A 80 -8.46 -11.85 1.86
CA GLN A 80 -7.91 -12.29 3.13
C GLN A 80 -6.71 -11.45 3.53
N LEU A 81 -6.63 -11.07 4.80
CA LEU A 81 -5.47 -10.45 5.40
C LEU A 81 -4.98 -11.28 6.58
N LYS A 82 -3.67 -11.55 6.61
CA LYS A 82 -3.02 -12.27 7.69
C LYS A 82 -2.19 -11.31 8.53
N GLN A 83 -2.38 -11.40 9.84
CA GLN A 83 -1.59 -10.63 10.79
C GLN A 83 -0.29 -11.37 11.12
N ILE A 84 0.83 -10.66 11.00
CA ILE A 84 2.17 -11.15 11.26
C ILE A 84 2.59 -10.64 12.65
N PRO A 85 3.06 -11.52 13.56
CA PRO A 85 3.52 -11.09 14.87
C PRO A 85 4.77 -10.20 14.73
N GLY A 86 4.83 -9.16 15.56
CA GLY A 86 6.01 -8.32 15.67
C GLY A 86 7.08 -8.92 16.58
N ASP A 87 8.29 -8.38 16.52
CA ASP A 87 9.38 -8.70 17.43
C ASP A 87 9.20 -8.04 18.82
N GLU A 88 10.25 -8.05 19.64
CA GLU A 88 10.24 -7.41 20.97
C GLU A 88 10.01 -5.90 20.94
N LYS A 89 10.26 -5.25 19.79
CA LYS A 89 9.94 -3.83 19.53
C LYS A 89 8.58 -3.66 18.85
N HIS A 90 7.82 -4.74 18.74
CA HIS A 90 6.54 -4.83 18.06
C HIS A 90 6.60 -4.55 16.54
N ALA A 91 7.78 -4.64 15.93
CA ALA A 91 7.97 -4.44 14.50
C ALA A 91 7.80 -5.76 13.73
N MET A 92 7.03 -5.74 12.64
CA MET A 92 6.89 -6.87 11.72
C MET A 92 8.20 -7.07 10.94
N ARG A 93 8.86 -8.22 11.16
CA ARG A 93 10.19 -8.51 10.58
C ARG A 93 10.11 -9.28 9.28
N GLY A 94 11.11 -9.06 8.41
CA GLY A 94 11.14 -9.64 7.07
C GLY A 94 11.17 -11.17 7.06
N ASP A 95 11.93 -11.80 7.95
CA ASP A 95 12.00 -13.26 8.06
C ASP A 95 10.64 -13.89 8.40
N VAL A 96 9.89 -13.30 9.33
CA VAL A 96 8.55 -13.76 9.71
C VAL A 96 7.56 -13.57 8.55
N LEU A 97 7.59 -12.42 7.87
CA LEU A 97 6.77 -12.16 6.68
C LEU A 97 7.09 -13.17 5.56
N ARG A 98 8.38 -13.38 5.24
CA ARG A 98 8.82 -14.32 4.21
C ARG A 98 8.32 -15.73 4.50
N ASN A 99 8.41 -16.18 5.75
CA ASN A 99 7.92 -17.50 6.14
C ASN A 99 6.40 -17.64 5.95
N ALA A 100 5.62 -16.58 6.22
CA ALA A 100 4.18 -16.58 5.95
C ALA A 100 3.89 -16.65 4.45
N ILE A 101 4.59 -15.84 3.64
CA ILE A 101 4.47 -15.83 2.17
C ILE A 101 4.78 -17.21 1.59
N LEU A 102 5.90 -17.84 1.98
CA LEU A 102 6.30 -19.14 1.47
C LEU A 102 5.26 -20.23 1.76
N LYS A 103 4.71 -20.25 2.98
CA LYS A 103 3.64 -21.17 3.36
C LYS A 103 2.39 -20.98 2.50
N ASP A 104 2.04 -19.74 2.21
CA ASP A 104 0.86 -19.41 1.41
C ASP A 104 1.03 -19.75 -0.06
N VAL A 105 2.23 -19.52 -0.61
CA VAL A 105 2.58 -19.99 -1.96
C VAL A 105 2.50 -21.51 -2.05
N ASP A 106 3.02 -22.25 -1.06
CA ASP A 106 2.96 -23.72 -1.02
C ASP A 106 1.52 -24.24 -0.93
N MET A 107 0.63 -23.51 -0.23
CA MET A 107 -0.80 -23.79 -0.17
C MET A 107 -1.58 -23.32 -1.42
N GLY A 108 -0.92 -22.72 -2.40
CA GLY A 108 -1.54 -22.26 -3.66
C GLY A 108 -2.28 -20.92 -3.57
N PHE A 109 -2.09 -20.17 -2.47
CA PHE A 109 -2.52 -18.78 -2.38
C PHE A 109 -1.60 -17.87 -3.22
N ILE A 110 -2.08 -16.65 -3.48
CA ILE A 110 -1.43 -15.62 -4.27
C ILE A 110 -1.18 -14.43 -3.34
N PRO A 111 0.02 -14.33 -2.74
CA PRO A 111 0.49 -13.13 -2.06
C PRO A 111 0.39 -11.91 -2.99
N PHE A 112 -0.23 -10.82 -2.52
CA PHE A 112 -0.42 -9.65 -3.37
C PHE A 112 -0.30 -8.29 -2.68
N PHE A 113 -0.47 -8.20 -1.37
CA PHE A 113 -0.47 -6.93 -0.64
C PHE A 113 0.20 -7.07 0.72
N ALA A 114 1.01 -6.09 1.12
CA ALA A 114 1.56 -5.98 2.46
C ALA A 114 1.45 -4.53 2.94
N VAL A 115 1.11 -4.35 4.22
CA VAL A 115 1.13 -3.04 4.88
C VAL A 115 2.26 -3.00 5.89
N ALA A 116 3.22 -2.11 5.66
CA ALA A 116 4.21 -1.72 6.65
C ALA A 116 3.73 -0.47 7.39
N THR A 117 3.74 -0.49 8.72
CA THR A 117 3.30 0.65 9.52
C THR A 117 4.50 1.39 10.11
N LEU A 118 4.60 2.70 9.82
CA LEU A 118 5.55 3.60 10.46
C LEU A 118 4.82 4.41 11.53
N GLY A 119 4.98 4.02 12.79
CA GLY A 119 4.28 4.62 13.91
C GLY A 119 2.92 3.95 14.16
N THR A 120 2.95 2.69 14.60
CA THR A 120 1.74 1.92 14.99
C THR A 120 0.93 2.65 16.06
N THR A 121 -0.39 2.44 16.07
CA THR A 121 -1.29 3.19 16.95
C THR A 121 -0.99 3.04 18.45
N ASN A 122 -0.66 1.83 18.92
CA ASN A 122 -0.54 1.55 20.35
C ASN A 122 0.78 2.02 20.96
N SER A 123 1.89 1.80 20.27
CA SER A 123 3.25 1.97 20.82
C SER A 123 4.18 2.81 19.95
N CYS A 124 3.68 3.34 18.81
CA CYS A 124 4.51 4.03 17.81
C CYS A 124 5.72 3.18 17.35
N ALA A 125 5.55 1.86 17.19
CA ALA A 125 6.54 0.98 16.58
C ALA A 125 6.68 1.25 15.08
N PHE A 126 7.81 0.83 14.51
CA PHE A 126 8.16 1.05 13.11
C PHE A 126 8.56 -0.26 12.45
N ASP A 127 7.82 -0.66 11.43
CA ASP A 127 8.18 -1.81 10.61
C ASP A 127 9.39 -1.46 9.69
N PRO A 128 10.42 -2.33 9.59
CA PRO A 128 11.60 -2.09 8.76
C PRO A 128 11.29 -2.23 7.26
N ILE A 129 10.97 -1.12 6.59
CA ILE A 129 10.58 -1.10 5.17
C ILE A 129 11.64 -1.78 4.29
N GLU A 130 12.93 -1.55 4.52
CA GLU A 130 13.99 -2.18 3.72
C GLU A 130 13.89 -3.72 3.72
N GLU A 131 13.65 -4.35 4.88
CA GLU A 131 13.49 -5.80 4.97
C GLU A 131 12.24 -6.26 4.22
N LEU A 132 11.11 -5.59 4.47
CA LEU A 132 9.81 -5.96 3.92
C LEU A 132 9.74 -5.72 2.41
N GLY A 133 10.29 -4.60 1.94
CA GLY A 133 10.28 -4.18 0.54
C GLY A 133 11.12 -5.07 -0.36
N ILE A 134 12.27 -5.56 0.12
CA ILE A 134 13.08 -6.54 -0.63
C ILE A 134 12.26 -7.80 -0.89
N ILE A 135 11.56 -8.30 0.13
CA ILE A 135 10.70 -9.47 0.02
C ILE A 135 9.51 -9.19 -0.88
N CYS A 136 8.83 -8.05 -0.68
CA CYS A 136 7.66 -7.70 -1.47
C CYS A 136 8.00 -7.62 -2.96
N ASN A 137 9.14 -7.02 -3.33
CA ASN A 137 9.60 -6.97 -4.71
C ASN A 137 9.95 -8.36 -5.27
N GLU A 138 10.56 -9.25 -4.49
CA GLU A 138 10.90 -10.62 -4.92
C GLU A 138 9.66 -11.43 -5.31
N TYR A 139 8.56 -11.27 -4.56
CA TYR A 139 7.30 -11.98 -4.81
C TYR A 139 6.25 -11.13 -5.57
N ASP A 140 6.65 -9.94 -6.05
CA ASP A 140 5.78 -8.94 -6.70
C ASP A 140 4.46 -8.71 -5.90
N ILE A 141 4.64 -8.46 -4.61
CA ILE A 141 3.62 -8.07 -3.64
C ILE A 141 3.63 -6.55 -3.54
N TRP A 142 2.46 -5.92 -3.60
CA TRP A 142 2.35 -4.48 -3.41
C TRP A 142 2.67 -4.11 -1.96
N LEU A 143 3.66 -3.25 -1.73
CA LEU A 143 3.98 -2.72 -0.41
C LEU A 143 3.37 -1.33 -0.21
N HIS A 144 2.37 -1.23 0.67
CA HIS A 144 1.80 0.02 1.13
C HIS A 144 2.40 0.41 2.49
N VAL A 145 2.83 1.66 2.62
CA VAL A 145 3.35 2.21 3.88
C VAL A 145 2.31 3.13 4.50
N ASP A 146 1.76 2.71 5.64
CA ASP A 146 0.89 3.55 6.50
C ASP A 146 1.78 4.30 7.49
N ALA A 147 1.95 5.59 7.27
CA ALA A 147 2.65 6.50 8.18
C ALA A 147 1.70 7.56 8.74
N ALA A 148 0.41 7.24 8.94
CA ALA A 148 -0.63 8.20 9.25
C ALA A 148 -0.22 9.24 10.31
N TYR A 149 0.37 8.81 11.42
CA TYR A 149 0.87 9.70 12.48
C TYR A 149 2.33 10.15 12.23
N ALA A 150 3.27 9.19 12.14
CA ALA A 150 4.70 9.49 12.13
C ALA A 150 5.20 10.16 10.84
N GLY A 151 4.41 10.14 9.76
CA GLY A 151 4.77 10.73 8.47
C GLY A 151 5.10 12.22 8.54
N THR A 152 4.48 12.95 9.47
CA THR A 152 4.82 14.38 9.70
C THR A 152 6.25 14.57 10.19
N ALA A 153 6.78 13.64 10.99
CA ALA A 153 8.14 13.72 11.52
C ALA A 153 9.21 13.74 10.41
N PHE A 154 8.90 13.18 9.22
CA PHE A 154 9.81 13.13 8.08
C PHE A 154 10.01 14.49 7.38
N ILE A 155 9.30 15.53 7.80
CA ILE A 155 9.68 16.91 7.48
C ILE A 155 11.11 17.18 7.98
N CYS A 156 11.42 16.71 9.20
CA CYS A 156 12.73 16.85 9.83
C CYS A 156 13.69 15.76 9.32
N PRO A 157 14.84 16.13 8.71
CA PRO A 157 15.81 15.18 8.15
C PRO A 157 16.31 14.11 9.15
N GLU A 158 16.44 14.46 10.43
CA GLU A 158 16.95 13.60 11.50
C GLU A 158 16.04 12.41 11.83
N PHE A 159 14.77 12.41 11.42
CA PHE A 159 13.86 11.27 11.58
C PHE A 159 13.75 10.40 10.32
N ARG A 160 14.34 10.81 9.19
CA ARG A 160 14.18 10.12 7.90
C ARG A 160 14.82 8.74 7.84
N TYR A 161 15.73 8.41 8.75
CA TYR A 161 16.27 7.05 8.87
C TYR A 161 15.19 6.01 9.18
N LEU A 162 14.06 6.42 9.75
CA LEU A 162 12.92 5.54 10.06
C LEU A 162 12.15 5.09 8.81
N MET A 163 12.35 5.73 7.66
CA MET A 163 11.77 5.32 6.37
C MET A 163 12.83 4.73 5.42
N LYS A 164 13.93 4.19 5.95
CA LYS A 164 14.94 3.51 5.15
C LYS A 164 14.30 2.38 4.32
N GLY A 165 14.47 2.41 2.99
CA GLY A 165 13.87 1.47 2.05
C GLY A 165 12.54 1.92 1.43
N ILE A 166 12.09 3.16 1.69
CA ILE A 166 10.84 3.71 1.15
C ILE A 166 10.74 3.68 -0.39
N GLU A 167 11.86 3.67 -1.09
CA GLU A 167 11.94 3.49 -2.55
C GLU A 167 11.40 2.14 -3.03
N LEU A 168 11.35 1.14 -2.15
CA LEU A 168 10.80 -0.19 -2.44
C LEU A 168 9.26 -0.21 -2.34
N ALA A 169 8.63 0.78 -1.70
CA ALA A 169 7.18 0.82 -1.55
C ALA A 169 6.47 1.20 -2.85
N ASP A 170 5.25 0.71 -3.04
CA ASP A 170 4.37 1.07 -4.17
C ASP A 170 3.45 2.23 -3.83
N SER A 171 3.10 2.37 -2.55
CA SER A 171 2.32 3.51 -2.06
C SER A 171 2.70 3.90 -0.63
N PHE A 172 2.46 5.15 -0.30
CA PHE A 172 2.72 5.74 1.02
C PHE A 172 1.58 6.68 1.38
N ASP A 173 1.11 6.67 2.63
CA ASP A 173 0.22 7.71 3.13
C ASP A 173 0.68 8.29 4.47
N PHE A 174 0.30 9.54 4.71
CA PHE A 174 0.27 10.10 6.05
C PHE A 174 -0.85 11.12 6.21
N ASN A 175 -1.17 11.50 7.46
CA ASN A 175 -2.22 12.46 7.73
C ASN A 175 -1.65 13.82 8.19
N PRO A 176 -1.64 14.84 7.31
CA PRO A 176 -1.45 16.22 7.74
C PRO A 176 -2.37 16.63 8.89
N HIS A 177 -3.60 16.11 8.94
CA HIS A 177 -4.54 16.41 10.02
C HIS A 177 -4.22 15.79 11.38
N LYS A 178 -3.21 14.92 11.49
CA LYS A 178 -2.79 14.35 12.77
C LYS A 178 -1.76 15.22 13.48
N TRP A 179 -0.69 15.60 12.79
CA TRP A 179 0.44 16.28 13.45
C TRP A 179 1.04 17.45 12.66
N MET A 180 0.45 17.81 11.51
CA MET A 180 0.94 18.89 10.63
C MET A 180 0.08 20.16 10.70
N LEU A 181 -0.80 20.28 11.71
CA LEU A 181 -1.64 21.46 11.98
C LEU A 181 -2.64 21.82 10.86
N ILE A 182 -3.00 20.86 10.01
CA ILE A 182 -4.10 20.99 9.05
C ILE A 182 -5.38 20.48 9.73
N ASN A 183 -6.53 21.11 9.51
CA ASN A 183 -7.78 20.58 10.05
C ASN A 183 -8.20 19.31 9.29
N PHE A 184 -8.96 18.45 9.96
CA PHE A 184 -9.63 17.33 9.31
C PHE A 184 -10.71 17.85 8.34
N ASP A 185 -10.92 17.26 7.15
CA ASP A 185 -10.20 16.14 6.52
C ASP A 185 -8.93 16.56 5.76
N CYS A 186 -7.86 15.76 5.85
CA CYS A 186 -6.68 15.88 4.98
C CYS A 186 -5.73 14.69 5.18
N SER A 187 -5.82 13.66 4.34
CA SER A 187 -4.84 12.58 4.25
C SER A 187 -4.12 12.67 2.92
N ALA A 188 -2.80 12.55 2.91
CA ALA A 188 -2.01 12.64 1.70
C ALA A 188 -1.44 11.27 1.35
N MET A 189 -1.76 10.80 0.15
CA MET A 189 -1.36 9.50 -0.38
C MET A 189 -0.49 9.69 -1.63
N TRP A 190 0.57 8.91 -1.75
CA TRP A 190 1.42 8.84 -2.93
C TRP A 190 1.41 7.43 -3.51
N LEU A 191 1.45 7.37 -4.84
CA LEU A 191 1.46 6.15 -5.63
C LEU A 191 2.65 6.20 -6.59
N LYS A 192 3.42 5.11 -6.64
CA LYS A 192 4.49 4.93 -7.62
C LYS A 192 3.93 4.73 -9.03
N GLU A 193 2.84 3.96 -9.13
CA GLU A 193 2.12 3.66 -10.38
C GLU A 193 0.60 3.85 -10.18
N PRO A 194 0.08 5.09 -10.18
CA PRO A 194 -1.33 5.39 -10.00
C PRO A 194 -2.23 4.78 -11.09
N GLY A 195 -1.69 4.37 -12.25
CA GLY A 195 -2.45 3.68 -13.30
C GLY A 195 -3.22 2.45 -12.78
N TRP A 196 -2.63 1.66 -11.89
CA TRP A 196 -3.31 0.52 -11.27
C TRP A 196 -4.53 0.89 -10.42
N VAL A 197 -4.51 2.10 -9.84
CA VAL A 197 -5.64 2.64 -9.09
C VAL A 197 -6.66 3.23 -10.04
N VAL A 198 -6.23 4.05 -11.00
CA VAL A 198 -7.12 4.68 -11.99
C VAL A 198 -7.89 3.61 -12.77
N ASP A 199 -7.21 2.60 -13.29
CA ASP A 199 -7.83 1.54 -14.09
C ASP A 199 -8.78 0.67 -13.24
N ALA A 200 -8.46 0.45 -11.96
CA ALA A 200 -9.33 -0.30 -11.04
C ALA A 200 -10.66 0.41 -10.74
N PHE A 201 -10.68 1.75 -10.80
CA PHE A 201 -11.86 2.57 -10.50
C PHE A 201 -12.48 3.23 -11.72
N ASN A 202 -11.93 3.00 -12.92
CA ASN A 202 -12.39 3.69 -14.11
C ASN A 202 -13.80 3.23 -14.49
N VAL A 203 -14.72 4.19 -14.54
CA VAL A 203 -16.03 4.06 -15.15
C VAL A 203 -16.08 5.17 -16.21
N ASP A 204 -16.31 4.83 -17.48
CA ASP A 204 -16.23 5.77 -18.62
C ASP A 204 -17.62 6.16 -19.18
N PRO A 205 -18.51 6.82 -18.40
CA PRO A 205 -19.76 7.31 -18.92
C PRO A 205 -19.52 8.56 -19.80
N ILE A 206 -20.35 8.73 -20.82
CA ILE A 206 -20.21 9.80 -21.83
C ILE A 206 -20.15 11.20 -21.20
N TYR A 207 -20.82 11.43 -20.08
CA TYR A 207 -20.87 12.74 -19.40
C TYR A 207 -19.60 13.09 -18.59
N LEU A 208 -18.63 12.18 -18.46
CA LEU A 208 -17.32 12.46 -17.84
C LEU A 208 -16.20 12.64 -18.87
N LYS A 209 -16.49 12.48 -20.17
CA LYS A 209 -15.49 12.59 -21.24
C LYS A 209 -15.04 14.03 -21.44
N HIS A 210 -13.74 14.22 -21.63
CA HIS A 210 -13.14 15.50 -21.99
C HIS A 210 -11.90 15.27 -22.85
N ASP A 211 -11.48 16.30 -23.59
CA ASP A 211 -10.41 16.19 -24.61
C ASP A 211 -9.01 15.87 -24.05
N GLN A 212 -8.86 15.80 -22.73
CA GLN A 212 -7.59 15.56 -22.02
C GLN A 212 -7.63 14.28 -21.16
N GLN A 213 -8.57 13.37 -21.43
CA GLN A 213 -8.74 12.15 -20.64
C GLN A 213 -7.45 11.29 -20.68
N GLY A 214 -6.99 10.84 -19.51
CA GLY A 214 -5.74 10.08 -19.38
C GLY A 214 -4.44 10.89 -19.43
N SER A 215 -4.52 12.22 -19.54
CA SER A 215 -3.35 13.11 -19.46
C SER A 215 -3.18 13.59 -18.01
N ALA A 216 -2.07 13.22 -17.36
CA ALA A 216 -1.65 13.85 -16.10
C ALA A 216 -1.09 15.26 -16.39
N PRO A 217 -1.38 16.27 -15.55
CA PRO A 217 -0.82 17.62 -15.71
C PRO A 217 0.71 17.67 -15.57
#